data_AF-A0A2Y9C6T9-F1
#
_entry.id   AF-A0A2Y9C6T9-F1
#
_cell.length_a   1.000
_cell.length_b   1.000
_cell.length_c   1.000
_cell.angle_alpha   90.00
_cell.angle_beta   90.00
_cell.angle_gamma   90.00
#
_symmetry.space_group_name_H-M   'P 1'
#
loop_
_entity.id
_entity.type
_entity.pdbx_description
1 polymer ?
#
loop_
_entity_poly.entity_id
_entity_poly.type
_entity_poly.pdbx_seq_one_letter_code
_entity_poly.pdbx_strand_id
1 'polypeptide(L)' 'MKYILEACVDSVQSAIEAQKGGADRVELCGNLIIGGDIPGEGFVSAGEKVY' A
#
# COMPACT_ATOMS: atom_id res chain seq x y z
N MET A 1 24.15 0.41 7.08
CA MET A 1 23.22 1.03 6.11
C MET A 1 21.82 0.63 6.53
N LYS A 2 20.88 1.57 6.72
CA LYS A 2 19.48 1.26 7.03
C LYS A 2 18.71 1.27 5.71
N TYR A 3 18.04 0.16 5.38
CA TYR A 3 17.17 0.07 4.22
C TYR A 3 15.75 0.53 4.58
N ILE A 4 14.99 0.94 3.57
CA ILE A 4 13.55 1.19 3.68
C ILE A 4 12.85 0.10 2.88
N LEU A 5 12.03 -0.70 3.54
CA LEU A 5 11.16 -1.69 2.91
C LEU A 5 9.85 -1.02 2.49
N GLU A 6 9.58 -0.96 1.19
CA GLU A 6 8.30 -0.48 0.64
C GLU A 6 7.52 -1.65 0.04
N ALA A 7 6.19 -1.65 0.25
CA ALA A 7 5.28 -2.60 -0.35
C ALA A 7 4.18 -1.89 -1.15
N CYS A 8 3.98 -2.28 -2.41
CA CYS A 8 2.84 -1.85 -3.23
C CYS A 8 1.61 -2.70 -2.88
N VAL A 9 0.51 -2.03 -2.54
CA VAL A 9 -0.70 -2.63 -1.96
C VAL A 9 -1.93 -2.15 -2.69
N ASP A 10 -2.92 -3.04 -2.84
CA ASP A 10 -4.16 -2.81 -3.59
C ASP A 10 -5.42 -2.80 -2.71
N SER A 11 -5.24 -2.92 -1.39
CA SER A 11 -6.33 -2.85 -0.44
C SER A 11 -5.86 -2.35 0.93
N VAL A 12 -6.82 -1.87 1.73
CA VAL A 12 -6.55 -1.48 3.13
C VAL A 12 -6.02 -2.67 3.93
N GLN A 13 -6.55 -3.87 3.69
CA GLN A 13 -6.08 -5.07 4.37
C GLN A 13 -4.63 -5.37 4.01
N SER A 14 -4.27 -5.30 2.72
CA SER A 14 -2.90 -5.48 2.25
C SER A 14 -1.95 -4.46 2.89
N ALA A 15 -2.37 -3.19 3.02
CA ALA A 15 -1.59 -2.14 3.69
C ALA A 15 -1.33 -2.46 5.18
N ILE A 16 -2.36 -2.90 5.91
CA ILE A 16 -2.26 -3.28 7.32
C ILE A 16 -1.31 -4.47 7.49
N GLU A 17 -1.44 -5.49 6.65
CA GLU A 17 -0.56 -6.66 6.71
C GLU A 17 0.88 -6.34 6.30
N ALA A 18 1.09 -5.43 5.35
CA ALA A 18 2.43 -4.94 5.00
C ALA A 18 3.09 -4.24 6.19
N GLN A 19 2.35 -3.37 6.90
CA GLN A 19 2.84 -2.73 8.12
C GLN A 19 3.18 -3.75 9.21
N LYS A 20 2.29 -4.73 9.47
CA LYS A 20 2.57 -5.82 10.43
C LYS A 20 3.78 -6.66 10.03
N GLY A 21 4.00 -6.83 8.72
CA GLY A 21 5.15 -7.52 8.14
C GLY A 21 6.46 -6.74 8.22
N GLY A 22 6.43 -5.49 8.71
CA GLY A 22 7.62 -4.66 8.90
C GLY A 22 7.97 -3.76 7.71
N ALA A 23 7.02 -3.48 6.80
CA ALA A 23 7.22 -2.45 5.79
C ALA A 23 7.38 -1.07 6.46
N ASP A 24 8.38 -0.31 6.02
CA ASP A 24 8.61 1.07 6.45
C ASP A 24 7.69 2.05 5.71
N ARG A 25 7.19 1.68 4.53
CA ARG A 25 6.27 2.46 3.69
C ARG A 25 5.38 1.57 2.84
N VAL A 26 4.25 2.12 2.40
CA VAL A 26 3.38 1.49 1.40
C VAL A 26 3.17 2.42 0.20
N GLU A 27 3.05 1.83 -0.99
CA GLU A 27 2.59 2.47 -2.22
C GLU A 27 1.16 2.02 -2.51
N LEU A 28 0.27 2.97 -2.80
CA LEU A 28 -1.14 2.66 -3.10
C LEU A 28 -1.32 2.45 -4.59
N CYS A 29 -1.76 1.26 -4.94
CA CYS A 29 -1.81 0.79 -6.32
C CYS A 29 -3.22 0.31 -6.65
N GLY A 30 -3.73 0.63 -7.84
CA GLY A 30 -4.87 -0.06 -8.47
C GLY A 30 -4.39 -1.16 -9.41
N ASN A 31 -5.22 -2.16 -9.70
CA ASN A 31 -5.00 -3.14 -10.78
C ASN A 31 -3.59 -3.78 -10.83
N LEU A 32 -3.08 -4.33 -9.71
CA LEU A 32 -1.73 -4.92 -9.65
C LEU A 32 -1.46 -6.00 -10.69
N ILE A 33 -2.50 -6.70 -11.16
CA ILE A 33 -2.38 -7.74 -12.20
C ILE A 33 -1.78 -7.22 -13.51
N ILE A 34 -1.88 -5.92 -13.80
CA ILE A 34 -1.26 -5.26 -14.96
C ILE A 34 -0.01 -4.45 -14.61
N GLY A 35 0.48 -4.55 -13.36
CA GLY A 35 1.67 -3.84 -12.88
C GLY A 35 1.39 -2.58 -12.06
N GLY A 36 0.12 -2.22 -11.83
CA GLY A 36 -0.25 -1.03 -11.08
C GLY A 36 -0.86 0.07 -11.97
N ASP A 37 -1.87 0.74 -11.45
CA ASP A 37 -2.51 1.94 -12.01
C ASP A 37 -2.95 2.85 -10.84
N ILE A 38 -3.51 4.01 -11.14
CA ILE A 38 -4.01 4.95 -10.14
C ILE A 38 -5.12 4.27 -9.31
N PRO A 39 -4.97 4.16 -7.97
CA PRO A 39 -6.01 3.60 -7.11
C PRO A 39 -7.25 4.49 -7.11
N GLY A 40 -8.42 3.89 -6.88
CA GLY A 40 -9.67 4.66 -6.74
C GLY A 40 -9.64 5.57 -5.51
N GLU A 41 -10.28 6.75 -5.59
CA GLU A 41 -10.29 7.76 -4.52
C GLU A 41 -10.75 7.21 -3.16
N GLY A 42 -11.70 6.28 -3.15
CA GLY A 42 -12.15 5.61 -1.93
C GLY A 42 -11.06 4.82 -1.23
N PHE A 43 -10.16 4.17 -1.99
CA PHE A 43 -9.02 3.46 -1.42
C PHE A 43 -7.96 4.43 -0.92
N VAL A 44 -7.65 5.49 -1.68
CA VAL A 44 -6.73 6.56 -1.24
C VAL A 44 -7.20 7.15 0.09
N SER A 45 -8.45 7.60 0.18
CA SER A 45 -8.99 8.19 1.42
C SER A 45 -9.08 7.22 2.58
N ALA A 46 -9.42 5.96 2.32
CA ALA A 46 -9.51 4.95 3.36
C ALA A 46 -8.12 4.60 3.91
N GLY A 47 -7.15 4.44 3.03
CA GLY A 47 -5.83 4.06 3.44
C GLY A 47 -5.06 5.22 4.09
N GLU A 48 -5.19 6.47 3.65
CA GLU A 48 -4.59 7.63 4.34
C GLU A 48 -4.96 7.73 5.83
N LYS A 49 -6.08 7.10 6.24
CA LYS A 49 -6.51 7.05 7.65
C LYS A 49 -5.92 5.87 8.43
N VAL A 50 -5.31 4.92 7.73
CA VAL A 50 -4.84 3.64 8.25
C VAL A 50 -3.33 3.65 8.51
N TYR A 51 -2.57 4.45 7.76
CA TYR A 51 -1.11 4.56 7.87
C TYR A 51 -0.64 5.97 8.22
#